data_AF-A0A2E4YQE1-F1
#
_entry.id   AF-A0A2E4YQE1-F1
#
_cell.length_a   1.000
_cell.length_b   1.000
_cell.length_c   1.000
_cell.angle_alpha   90.00
_cell.angle_beta   90.00
_cell.angle_gamma   90.00
#
_symmetry.space_group_name_H-M   'P 1'
#
loop_
_entity.id
_entity.type
_entity.pdbx_description
1 polymer ?
#
loop_
_entity_poly.entity_id
_entity_poly.type
_entity_poly.pdbx_seq_one_letter_code
_entity_poly.pdbx_strand_id
1 'polypeptide(L)'
;MKIHYLFSLIFVFILFSCQKSSTPNPDTYLFDFNFNINNSFLIETSGELISTNNGYLMDEYIYDNIGTFVSNLFISDGLIPDTLISVCGNYNYLENPTAEIRIWFPFSTLQEGLYTYNKDSAINDFTMSIIRNISFDSTAINNNNQIVSSDIVASTYGSTNIPNGINLAQIKIDNANSVNAELKFVVINNSGEIIKGSYIGNLELFKLKSSSADCD
;
A
#
# COMPACT_ATOMS: atom_id res chain seq x y z
N MET A 1 11.26 47.38 52.71
CA MET A 1 12.23 46.32 52.98
C MET A 1 11.59 44.99 52.58
N LYS A 2 12.28 44.22 51.72
CA LYS A 2 11.96 42.86 51.23
C LYS A 2 10.81 42.71 50.21
N ILE A 3 11.23 42.82 48.94
CA ILE A 3 10.80 41.97 47.81
C ILE A 3 10.83 40.51 48.24
N HIS A 4 9.87 39.68 47.83
CA HIS A 4 10.10 38.34 47.27
C HIS A 4 8.89 37.89 46.43
N TYR A 5 9.24 37.49 45.21
CA TYR A 5 8.39 37.08 44.10
C TYR A 5 7.68 35.76 44.40
N LEU A 6 6.42 35.63 43.98
CA LEU A 6 5.94 34.33 43.52
C LEU A 6 5.10 34.52 42.27
N PHE A 7 5.76 34.20 41.15
CA PHE A 7 5.21 33.97 39.83
C PHE A 7 3.94 33.12 39.91
N SER A 8 2.78 33.69 39.57
CA SER A 8 1.64 32.87 39.16
C SER A 8 1.78 32.67 37.65
N LEU A 9 2.21 31.46 37.32
CA LEU A 9 2.51 30.99 35.97
C LEU A 9 1.23 31.02 35.14
N ILE A 10 1.19 31.94 34.17
CA ILE A 10 0.23 31.94 33.06
C ILE A 10 0.49 30.64 32.27
N PHE A 11 -0.33 29.61 32.49
CA PHE A 11 -0.37 28.45 31.60
C PHE A 11 -1.56 28.60 30.65
N VAL A 12 -1.32 29.40 29.62
CA VAL A 12 -2.08 29.42 28.38
C VAL A 12 -1.79 28.09 27.68
N PHE A 13 -2.57 27.07 27.97
CA PHE A 13 -2.65 25.87 27.14
C PHE A 13 -3.54 26.19 25.92
N ILE A 14 -3.04 27.06 25.03
CA ILE A 14 -3.44 27.03 23.63
C ILE A 14 -2.62 25.90 23.01
N LEU A 15 -3.08 24.65 23.21
CA LEU A 15 -2.72 23.60 22.27
C LEU A 15 -3.58 23.83 21.04
N PHE A 16 -2.93 24.43 20.05
CA PHE A 16 -3.23 24.23 18.65
C PHE A 16 -3.34 22.72 18.37
N SER A 17 -4.52 22.14 18.60
CA SER A 17 -5.00 21.09 17.71
C SER A 17 -5.33 21.80 16.41
N CYS A 18 -4.30 21.99 15.58
CA CYS A 18 -4.51 22.09 14.14
C CYS A 18 -4.90 20.67 13.69
N GLN A 19 -6.07 20.18 14.12
CA GLN A 19 -6.80 19.29 13.25
C GLN A 19 -7.05 20.14 12.00
N LYS A 20 -6.54 19.66 10.88
CA LYS A 20 -7.04 20.07 9.58
C LYS A 20 -8.53 19.76 9.62
N SER A 21 -9.34 20.72 10.07
CA SER A 21 -10.76 20.79 9.79
C SER A 21 -10.87 21.11 8.29
N SER A 22 -10.45 20.16 7.47
CA SER A 22 -10.98 20.07 6.13
C SER A 22 -12.43 19.64 6.31
N THR A 23 -13.33 20.62 6.36
CA THR A 23 -14.60 20.47 5.67
C THR A 23 -14.28 19.76 4.36
N PRO A 24 -14.82 18.55 4.11
CA PRO A 24 -14.52 17.83 2.90
C PRO A 24 -14.86 18.78 1.76
N ASN A 25 -13.87 19.11 0.93
CA ASN A 25 -14.20 19.75 -0.32
C ASN A 25 -15.01 18.70 -1.10
N PRO A 26 -16.29 18.90 -1.42
CA PRO A 26 -17.07 17.90 -2.15
C PRO A 26 -16.43 17.54 -3.49
N ASP A 27 -15.50 18.36 -3.99
CA ASP A 27 -14.73 18.14 -5.21
C ASP A 27 -13.49 17.22 -5.04
N THR A 28 -13.21 16.68 -3.84
CA THR A 28 -12.04 15.80 -3.62
C THR A 28 -12.30 14.31 -3.78
N TYR A 29 -13.54 13.85 -3.94
CA TYR A 29 -13.86 12.45 -4.25
C TYR A 29 -14.14 12.32 -5.74
N LEU A 30 -13.09 12.11 -6.55
CA LEU A 30 -13.24 11.92 -8.00
C LEU A 30 -13.87 10.57 -8.34
N PHE A 31 -13.85 9.60 -7.42
CA PHE A 31 -14.34 8.24 -7.65
C PHE A 31 -15.44 7.82 -6.66
N ASP A 32 -16.50 7.22 -7.21
CA ASP A 32 -17.53 6.53 -6.44
C ASP A 32 -17.05 5.13 -6.02
N PHE A 33 -17.11 4.84 -4.72
CA PHE A 33 -16.77 3.53 -4.14
C PHE A 33 -17.99 2.60 -4.00
N ASN A 34 -19.13 2.96 -4.58
CA ASN A 34 -20.32 2.13 -4.64
C ASN A 34 -20.20 1.05 -5.72
N PHE A 35 -19.26 0.12 -5.50
CA PHE A 35 -19.09 -1.08 -6.28
C PHE A 35 -18.86 -2.29 -5.38
N ASN A 36 -19.08 -3.48 -5.93
CA ASN A 36 -18.88 -4.75 -5.24
C ASN A 36 -17.98 -5.65 -6.10
N ILE A 37 -16.69 -5.69 -5.74
CA ILE A 37 -15.66 -6.52 -6.40
C ILE A 37 -14.90 -7.28 -5.32
N ASN A 38 -15.62 -8.14 -4.59
CA ASN A 38 -15.10 -8.90 -3.46
C ASN A 38 -13.72 -9.52 -3.72
N ASN A 39 -12.72 -9.09 -2.96
CA ASN A 39 -11.37 -9.67 -2.92
C ASN A 39 -10.76 -9.84 -4.32
N SER A 40 -10.86 -8.80 -5.14
CA SER A 40 -10.43 -8.82 -6.54
C SER A 40 -10.17 -7.39 -7.04
N PHE A 41 -9.52 -7.29 -8.20
CA PHE A 41 -9.50 -6.07 -9.00
C PHE A 41 -9.97 -6.32 -10.44
N LEU A 42 -10.64 -5.32 -11.01
CA LEU A 42 -11.22 -5.29 -12.34
C LEU A 42 -10.49 -4.26 -13.18
N ILE A 43 -10.04 -4.66 -14.36
CA ILE A 43 -9.54 -3.75 -15.40
C ILE A 43 -10.73 -3.46 -16.34
N GLU A 44 -11.25 -2.24 -16.31
CA GLU A 44 -12.57 -1.95 -16.94
C GLU A 44 -12.56 -2.08 -18.47
N THR A 45 -11.44 -1.79 -19.12
CA THR A 45 -11.29 -1.87 -20.58
C THR A 45 -11.38 -3.30 -21.11
N SER A 46 -10.76 -4.25 -20.41
CA SER A 46 -10.76 -5.67 -20.78
C SER A 46 -11.92 -6.45 -20.15
N GLY A 47 -12.50 -5.94 -19.06
CA GLY A 47 -13.49 -6.65 -18.26
C GLY A 47 -12.89 -7.79 -17.43
N GLU A 48 -11.56 -7.86 -17.34
CA GLU A 48 -10.86 -8.93 -16.64
C GLU A 48 -10.90 -8.70 -15.13
N LEU A 49 -11.40 -9.70 -14.41
CA LEU A 49 -11.49 -9.72 -12.95
C LEU A 49 -10.44 -10.70 -12.40
N ILE A 50 -9.55 -10.20 -11.55
CA ILE A 50 -8.42 -10.95 -11.01
C ILE A 50 -8.55 -11.02 -9.49
N SER A 51 -8.52 -12.24 -8.94
CA SER A 51 -8.69 -12.46 -7.50
C SER A 51 -7.44 -12.08 -6.70
N THR A 52 -7.65 -11.60 -5.48
CA THR A 52 -6.63 -11.21 -4.50
C THR A 52 -7.17 -11.51 -3.10
N ASN A 53 -7.17 -12.79 -2.73
CA ASN A 53 -7.93 -13.32 -1.59
C ASN A 53 -7.26 -13.11 -0.23
N ASN A 54 -6.00 -12.71 -0.20
CA ASN A 54 -5.20 -12.55 1.01
C ASN A 54 -4.74 -11.10 1.12
N GLY A 55 -4.78 -10.56 2.34
CA GLY A 55 -4.35 -9.21 2.66
C GLY A 55 -3.36 -9.25 3.81
N TYR A 56 -2.26 -8.53 3.64
CA TYR A 56 -1.17 -8.48 4.60
C TYR A 56 -0.78 -7.04 4.90
N LEU A 57 -0.53 -6.75 6.17
CA LEU A 57 0.01 -5.50 6.63
C LEU A 57 1.44 -5.72 7.12
N MET A 58 2.38 -5.04 6.48
CA MET A 58 3.77 -5.08 6.90
C MET A 58 3.93 -4.23 8.16
N ASP A 59 4.21 -4.89 9.28
CA ASP A 59 4.41 -4.25 10.58
C ASP A 59 5.89 -4.04 10.93
N GLU A 60 6.82 -4.67 10.20
CA GLU A 60 8.26 -4.51 10.37
C GLU A 60 9.00 -4.64 9.03
N TYR A 61 9.76 -3.60 8.64
CA TYR A 61 10.73 -3.69 7.55
C TYR A 61 12.13 -3.89 8.12
N ILE A 62 12.71 -5.05 7.87
CA ILE A 62 14.03 -5.44 8.35
C ILE A 62 14.98 -5.39 7.17
N TYR A 63 15.72 -4.29 7.05
CA TYR A 63 17.00 -4.33 6.36
C TYR A 63 18.02 -4.95 7.30
N ASP A 64 19.00 -5.70 6.79
CA ASP A 64 20.12 -6.20 7.61
C ASP A 64 20.82 -4.99 8.29
N ASN A 65 20.39 -4.69 9.53
CA ASN A 65 20.89 -3.74 10.53
C ASN A 65 20.18 -2.40 10.80
N ILE A 66 19.00 -2.06 10.27
CA ILE A 66 18.30 -0.81 10.68
C ILE A 66 16.79 -1.02 10.67
N GLY A 67 16.14 -0.89 11.83
CA GLY A 67 14.68 -0.88 11.94
C GLY A 67 14.13 0.52 11.74
N THR A 68 13.26 0.70 10.75
CA THR A 68 12.34 1.84 10.66
C THR A 68 11.07 1.41 9.95
N PHE A 69 9.93 1.59 10.62
CA PHE A 69 8.59 1.21 10.16
C PHE A 69 8.09 2.08 9.01
N VAL A 70 7.52 1.45 7.99
CA VAL A 70 6.77 2.05 6.89
C VAL A 70 5.56 1.15 6.68
N SER A 71 4.33 1.58 6.98
CA SER A 71 3.15 0.72 6.83
C SER A 71 2.88 0.45 5.36
N ASN A 72 2.99 -0.82 4.97
CA ASN A 72 2.76 -1.25 3.60
C ASN A 72 1.70 -2.35 3.56
N LEU A 73 0.79 -2.27 2.61
CA LEU A 73 -0.31 -3.20 2.44
C LEU A 73 -0.04 -4.04 1.18
N PHE A 74 -0.14 -5.35 1.32
CA PHE A 74 -0.02 -6.31 0.24
C PHE A 74 -1.35 -7.02 0.11
N ILE A 75 -1.93 -7.03 -1.08
CA ILE A 75 -3.13 -7.83 -1.39
C ILE A 75 -2.78 -8.74 -2.55
N SER A 76 -3.03 -10.02 -2.37
CA SER A 76 -2.43 -11.06 -3.19
C SER A 76 -3.33 -12.29 -3.23
N ASP A 77 -3.23 -13.08 -4.27
CA ASP A 77 -3.82 -14.43 -4.32
C ASP A 77 -2.91 -15.51 -3.72
N GLY A 78 -1.65 -15.19 -3.42
CA GLY A 78 -0.67 -16.07 -2.79
C GLY A 78 -0.64 -15.98 -1.26
N LEU A 79 0.19 -16.84 -0.67
CA LEU A 79 0.37 -16.95 0.79
C LEU A 79 1.76 -16.51 1.25
N ILE A 80 1.80 -15.67 2.27
CA ILE A 80 3.02 -15.18 2.93
C ILE A 80 3.07 -15.79 4.34
N PRO A 81 4.22 -16.32 4.81
CA PRO A 81 4.38 -16.73 6.21
C PRO A 81 4.61 -15.49 7.11
N ASP A 82 4.78 -15.66 8.43
CA ASP A 82 5.09 -14.56 9.36
C ASP A 82 6.28 -13.65 8.93
N THR A 83 7.14 -14.13 8.04
CA THR A 83 8.25 -13.34 7.47
C THR A 83 8.44 -13.63 5.98
N LEU A 84 8.24 -12.62 5.13
CA LEU A 84 8.61 -12.66 3.72
C LEU A 84 10.07 -12.26 3.58
N ILE A 85 10.90 -13.15 3.06
CA ILE A 85 12.32 -12.90 2.79
C ILE A 85 12.49 -12.58 1.31
N SER A 86 13.17 -11.46 1.00
CA SER A 86 13.56 -11.05 -0.35
C SER A 86 15.08 -10.93 -0.46
N VAL A 87 15.75 -11.82 -1.19
CA VAL A 87 17.20 -11.79 -1.40
C VAL A 87 17.50 -11.93 -2.89
N CYS A 88 18.17 -10.94 -3.49
CA CYS A 88 18.50 -10.97 -4.92
C CYS A 88 17.27 -11.16 -5.84
N GLY A 89 16.11 -10.64 -5.45
CA GLY A 89 14.85 -10.83 -6.20
C GLY A 89 14.19 -12.19 -6.01
N ASN A 90 14.73 -13.07 -5.17
CA ASN A 90 14.07 -14.30 -4.73
C ASN A 90 13.19 -14.01 -3.51
N TYR A 91 11.95 -14.47 -3.58
CA TYR A 91 11.00 -14.37 -2.48
C TYR A 91 10.76 -15.74 -1.84
N ASN A 92 10.41 -15.77 -0.55
CA ASN A 92 10.02 -17.01 0.14
C ASN A 92 8.52 -17.03 0.45
N TYR A 93 7.67 -17.03 -0.58
CA TYR A 93 6.24 -17.25 -0.40
C TYR A 93 5.95 -18.69 0.05
N LEU A 94 4.87 -18.89 0.81
CA LEU A 94 4.29 -20.22 1.05
C LEU A 94 3.57 -20.72 -0.20
N GLU A 95 2.81 -19.82 -0.84
CA GLU A 95 2.18 -20.04 -2.13
C GLU A 95 2.47 -18.85 -3.03
N ASN A 96 3.09 -19.11 -4.17
CA ASN A 96 3.49 -18.07 -5.12
C ASN A 96 2.25 -17.36 -5.70
N PRO A 97 2.15 -16.03 -5.59
CA PRO A 97 1.01 -15.29 -6.13
C PRO A 97 1.04 -15.23 -7.65
N THR A 98 -0.12 -15.21 -8.30
CA THR A 98 -0.22 -14.86 -9.72
C THR A 98 -0.54 -13.39 -9.93
N ALA A 99 -1.06 -12.71 -8.91
CA ALA A 99 -1.34 -11.29 -8.92
C ALA A 99 -1.10 -10.64 -7.54
N GLU A 100 -0.70 -9.38 -7.55
CA GLU A 100 -0.37 -8.67 -6.33
C GLU A 100 -0.60 -7.16 -6.48
N ILE A 101 -1.17 -6.58 -5.42
CA ILE A 101 -1.31 -5.15 -5.21
C ILE A 101 -0.43 -4.80 -4.01
N ARG A 102 0.54 -3.91 -4.23
CA ARG A 102 1.41 -3.36 -3.19
C ARG A 102 1.11 -1.89 -3.02
N ILE A 103 0.92 -1.46 -1.78
CA ILE A 103 0.59 -0.09 -1.42
C ILE A 103 1.54 0.34 -0.30
N TRP A 104 2.24 1.44 -0.49
CA TRP A 104 3.18 1.97 0.49
C TRP A 104 2.70 3.31 1.01
N PHE A 105 2.56 3.42 2.33
CA PHE A 105 2.19 4.66 3.00
C PHE A 105 3.43 5.30 3.65
N PRO A 106 3.56 6.63 3.66
CA PRO A 106 4.65 7.33 4.33
C PRO A 106 4.50 7.38 5.86
N PHE A 107 3.45 6.75 6.41
CA PHE A 107 3.13 6.75 7.84
C PHE A 107 3.47 5.38 8.47
N SER A 108 3.77 5.38 9.76
CA SER A 108 4.13 4.17 10.51
C SER A 108 2.94 3.31 10.95
N THR A 109 1.72 3.79 10.74
CA THR A 109 0.50 3.07 11.13
C THR A 109 -0.58 3.32 10.09
N LEU A 110 -1.25 2.25 9.66
CA LEU A 110 -2.41 2.33 8.78
C LEU A 110 -3.60 2.89 9.57
N GLN A 111 -4.25 3.91 9.02
CA GLN A 111 -5.45 4.50 9.61
C GLN A 111 -6.64 4.28 8.68
N GLU A 112 -7.83 4.49 9.22
CA GLU A 112 -9.04 4.54 8.41
C GLU A 112 -9.13 5.91 7.72
N GLY A 113 -9.68 5.93 6.51
CA GLY A 113 -9.88 7.17 5.78
C GLY A 113 -9.79 7.04 4.27
N LEU A 114 -9.83 8.21 3.61
CA LEU A 114 -9.60 8.35 2.19
C LEU A 114 -8.16 8.81 1.96
N TYR A 115 -7.45 8.09 1.10
CA TYR A 115 -6.10 8.38 0.66
C TYR A 115 -6.12 8.68 -0.84
N THR A 116 -5.34 9.68 -1.27
CA THR A 116 -5.26 10.09 -2.68
C THR A 116 -3.81 10.13 -3.18
N TYR A 117 -3.64 9.68 -4.42
CA TYR A 117 -2.45 9.88 -5.22
C TYR A 117 -2.82 10.66 -6.48
N ASN A 118 -2.03 11.68 -6.81
CA ASN A 118 -2.07 12.43 -8.05
C ASN A 118 -0.62 12.63 -8.54
N LYS A 119 -0.34 12.24 -9.79
CA LYS A 119 0.98 12.32 -10.42
C LYS A 119 1.55 13.75 -10.46
N ASP A 120 0.69 14.75 -10.59
CA ASP A 120 1.08 16.16 -10.64
C ASP A 120 1.20 16.79 -9.24
N SER A 121 0.85 16.05 -8.18
CA SER A 121 1.00 16.52 -6.80
C SER A 121 2.44 16.31 -6.30
N ALA A 122 2.97 17.33 -5.62
CA ALA A 122 4.27 17.24 -4.95
C ALA A 122 4.24 16.33 -3.71
N ILE A 123 3.07 16.11 -3.13
CA ILE A 123 2.86 15.28 -1.94
C ILE A 123 1.69 14.35 -2.21
N ASN A 124 1.90 13.05 -2.00
CA ASN A 124 0.88 12.02 -2.16
C ASN A 124 0.76 11.20 -0.88
N ASP A 125 -0.45 10.68 -0.62
CA ASP A 125 -0.72 9.94 0.60
C ASP A 125 -0.14 8.51 0.58
N PHE A 126 0.14 7.98 -0.61
CA PHE A 126 0.69 6.64 -0.82
C PHE A 126 1.39 6.53 -2.18
N THR A 127 2.09 5.43 -2.38
CA THR A 127 2.50 4.90 -3.70
C THR A 127 1.94 3.49 -3.88
N MET A 128 1.79 3.02 -5.12
CA MET A 128 1.12 1.75 -5.41
C MET A 128 1.71 1.06 -6.65
N SER A 129 1.66 -0.27 -6.66
CA SER A 129 1.91 -1.11 -7.82
C SER A 129 0.88 -2.24 -7.87
N ILE A 130 0.30 -2.48 -9.04
CA ILE A 130 -0.60 -3.58 -9.35
C ILE A 130 0.07 -4.40 -10.46
N ILE A 131 0.32 -5.66 -10.16
CA ILE A 131 0.95 -6.61 -11.08
C ILE A 131 0.11 -7.88 -11.19
N ARG A 132 0.23 -8.57 -12.33
CA ARG A 132 -0.45 -9.85 -12.61
C ARG A 132 0.41 -10.75 -13.47
N ASN A 133 -0.09 -11.95 -13.76
CA ASN A 133 0.60 -12.96 -14.58
C ASN A 133 2.03 -13.20 -14.07
N ILE A 134 2.21 -13.13 -12.75
CA ILE A 134 3.51 -13.32 -12.13
C ILE A 134 3.92 -14.78 -12.35
N SER A 135 5.10 -14.96 -12.94
CA SER A 135 5.69 -16.26 -13.18
C SER A 135 6.96 -16.39 -12.38
N PHE A 136 7.20 -17.59 -11.86
CA PHE A 136 8.38 -17.91 -11.06
C PHE A 136 9.23 -18.95 -11.76
N ASP A 137 10.54 -18.92 -11.50
CA ASP A 137 11.45 -19.95 -12.03
C ASP A 137 11.15 -21.32 -11.40
N SER A 138 10.48 -22.17 -12.18
CA SER A 138 10.15 -23.55 -11.78
C SER A 138 11.37 -24.47 -11.61
N THR A 139 12.55 -24.05 -12.07
CA THR A 139 13.79 -24.85 -12.06
C THR A 139 14.72 -24.50 -10.90
N ALA A 140 14.37 -23.50 -10.11
CA ALA A 140 15.20 -23.01 -9.03
C ALA A 140 15.34 -24.04 -7.89
N ILE A 141 16.57 -24.40 -7.54
CA ILE A 141 16.90 -25.30 -6.43
C ILE A 141 16.96 -24.47 -5.14
N ASN A 142 16.36 -24.95 -4.04
CA ASN A 142 16.34 -24.32 -2.69
C ASN A 142 15.38 -23.12 -2.50
N ASN A 143 14.08 -23.27 -2.79
CA ASN A 143 13.04 -22.29 -2.46
C ASN A 143 13.24 -20.88 -3.07
N ASN A 144 14.04 -20.76 -4.11
CA ASN A 144 14.21 -19.49 -4.81
C ASN A 144 12.96 -19.20 -5.66
N ASN A 145 11.93 -18.56 -5.07
CA ASN A 145 10.82 -18.02 -5.85
C ASN A 145 11.28 -16.73 -6.54
N GLN A 146 12.17 -16.88 -7.52
CA GLN A 146 12.58 -15.78 -8.37
C GLN A 146 11.43 -15.45 -9.33
N ILE A 147 10.98 -14.20 -9.31
CA ILE A 147 10.05 -13.73 -10.34
C ILE A 147 10.82 -13.63 -11.65
N VAL A 148 10.39 -14.39 -12.66
CA VAL A 148 10.98 -14.36 -14.02
C VAL A 148 10.26 -13.39 -14.94
N SER A 149 8.96 -13.19 -14.72
CA SER A 149 8.14 -12.25 -15.47
C SER A 149 6.89 -11.85 -14.71
N SER A 150 6.36 -10.68 -15.04
CA SER A 150 5.07 -10.18 -14.56
C SER A 150 4.58 -9.07 -15.48
N ASP A 151 3.27 -8.89 -15.57
CA ASP A 151 2.67 -7.75 -16.23
C ASP A 151 2.38 -6.64 -15.21
N ILE A 152 2.90 -5.44 -15.46
CA ILE A 152 2.54 -4.26 -14.68
C ILE A 152 1.20 -3.73 -15.20
N VAL A 153 0.16 -3.80 -14.39
CA VAL A 153 -1.18 -3.27 -14.72
C VAL A 153 -1.23 -1.76 -14.45
N ALA A 154 -0.72 -1.35 -13.28
CA ALA A 154 -0.65 0.04 -12.89
C ALA A 154 0.50 0.24 -11.91
N SER A 155 1.29 1.31 -12.02
CA SER A 155 2.33 1.61 -11.03
C SER A 155 2.61 3.09 -10.89
N THR A 156 2.88 3.54 -9.66
CA THR A 156 3.45 4.86 -9.38
C THR A 156 4.96 4.91 -9.63
N TYR A 157 5.60 3.74 -9.76
CA TYR A 157 7.03 3.59 -10.01
C TYR A 157 7.32 3.33 -11.49
N GLY A 158 8.40 3.91 -12.00
CA GLY A 158 8.86 3.72 -13.37
C GLY A 158 9.39 5.01 -13.99
N SER A 159 9.90 4.92 -15.21
CA SER A 159 10.22 6.12 -15.99
C SER A 159 8.92 6.88 -16.28
N THR A 160 8.98 8.21 -16.37
CA THR A 160 7.82 9.12 -16.45
C THR A 160 6.86 8.87 -17.62
N ASN A 161 7.22 7.98 -18.57
CA ASN A 161 6.50 7.66 -19.80
C ASN A 161 6.07 6.19 -19.92
N ILE A 162 5.82 5.47 -18.83
CA ILE A 162 5.19 4.14 -18.92
C ILE A 162 3.69 4.25 -19.21
N PRO A 163 3.13 3.52 -20.19
CA PRO A 163 1.68 3.51 -20.48
C PRO A 163 0.83 3.19 -19.24
N ASN A 164 1.35 2.31 -18.38
CA ASN A 164 0.68 1.82 -17.19
C ASN A 164 1.05 2.64 -15.93
N GLY A 165 1.61 3.83 -16.08
CA GLY A 165 1.88 4.72 -14.95
C GLY A 165 0.58 5.27 -14.36
N ILE A 166 0.47 5.39 -13.05
CA ILE A 166 -0.73 5.93 -12.40
C ILE A 166 -0.76 7.46 -12.54
N ASN A 167 -1.87 8.00 -13.03
CA ASN A 167 -2.15 9.44 -13.05
C ASN A 167 -2.87 9.89 -11.79
N LEU A 168 -3.91 9.16 -11.41
CA LEU A 168 -4.75 9.45 -10.25
C LEU A 168 -5.17 8.12 -9.62
N ALA A 169 -5.14 8.04 -8.29
CA ALA A 169 -5.70 6.92 -7.56
C ALA A 169 -6.32 7.38 -6.24
N GLN A 170 -7.39 6.70 -5.83
CA GLN A 170 -8.00 6.88 -4.52
C GLN A 170 -8.20 5.54 -3.85
N ILE A 171 -7.97 5.52 -2.54
CA ILE A 171 -8.12 4.35 -1.70
C ILE A 171 -8.99 4.75 -0.51
N LYS A 172 -10.02 3.95 -0.22
CA LYS A 172 -10.81 4.04 1.00
C LYS A 172 -10.48 2.84 1.88
N ILE A 173 -10.12 3.13 3.13
CA ILE A 173 -9.86 2.12 4.16
C ILE A 173 -10.89 2.29 5.27
N ASP A 174 -11.64 1.24 5.56
CA ASP A 174 -12.55 1.14 6.70
C ASP A 174 -12.13 -0.05 7.57
N ASN A 175 -12.32 0.04 8.89
CA ASN A 175 -12.05 -1.03 9.86
C ASN A 175 -10.60 -1.60 9.82
N ALA A 176 -9.60 -0.76 9.57
CA ALA A 176 -8.21 -1.15 9.27
C ALA A 176 -7.56 -2.09 10.30
N ASN A 177 -8.01 -2.05 11.55
CA ASN A 177 -7.48 -2.84 12.68
C ASN A 177 -8.41 -3.98 13.11
N SER A 178 -9.17 -4.54 12.17
CA SER A 178 -10.15 -5.60 12.44
C SER A 178 -9.98 -6.79 11.50
N VAL A 179 -10.61 -7.92 11.86
CA VAL A 179 -10.68 -9.12 11.00
C VAL A 179 -11.55 -8.92 9.75
N ASN A 180 -12.22 -7.77 9.63
CA ASN A 180 -13.08 -7.39 8.50
C ASN A 180 -12.65 -6.00 7.97
N ALA A 181 -11.35 -5.77 7.86
CA ALA A 181 -10.83 -4.57 7.22
C ALA A 181 -11.35 -4.53 5.77
N GLU A 182 -11.82 -3.35 5.35
CA GLU A 182 -12.31 -3.11 3.99
C GLU A 182 -11.39 -2.10 3.32
N LEU A 183 -10.77 -2.53 2.22
CA LEU A 183 -10.06 -1.69 1.29
C LEU A 183 -10.89 -1.59 0.01
N LYS A 184 -11.10 -0.39 -0.50
CA LYS A 184 -11.57 -0.15 -1.86
C LYS A 184 -10.64 0.81 -2.56
N PHE A 185 -10.36 0.60 -3.83
CA PHE A 185 -9.53 1.50 -4.60
C PHE A 185 -10.04 1.69 -6.02
N VAL A 186 -9.75 2.87 -6.57
CA VAL A 186 -9.94 3.21 -7.97
C VAL A 186 -8.68 3.89 -8.48
N VAL A 187 -8.19 3.46 -9.64
CA VAL A 187 -6.96 3.92 -10.28
C VAL A 187 -7.28 4.31 -11.71
N ILE A 188 -6.74 5.45 -12.16
CA ILE A 188 -6.64 5.84 -13.57
C ILE A 188 -5.16 5.84 -13.94
N ASN A 189 -4.78 5.07 -14.96
CA ASN A 189 -3.43 5.08 -15.50
C ASN A 189 -3.22 6.13 -16.62
N ASN A 190 -1.98 6.25 -17.13
CA ASN A 190 -1.60 7.22 -18.16
C ASN A 190 -2.35 7.00 -19.48
N SER A 191 -2.77 5.76 -19.75
CA SER A 191 -3.60 5.40 -20.90
C SER A 191 -5.09 5.72 -20.71
N GLY A 192 -5.49 6.22 -19.54
CA GLY A 192 -6.90 6.52 -19.22
C GLY A 192 -7.72 5.28 -18.85
N GLU A 193 -7.07 4.12 -18.69
CA GLU A 193 -7.72 2.91 -18.22
C GLU A 193 -8.02 3.00 -16.73
N ILE A 194 -9.21 2.52 -16.37
CA ILE A 194 -9.71 2.49 -15.00
C ILE A 194 -9.52 1.08 -14.44
N ILE A 195 -8.91 1.01 -13.26
CA ILE A 195 -8.82 -0.20 -12.45
C ILE A 195 -9.56 0.04 -11.15
N LYS A 196 -10.49 -0.85 -10.80
CA LYS A 196 -11.20 -0.84 -9.52
C LYS A 196 -10.79 -2.09 -8.75
N GLY A 197 -10.59 -2.01 -7.45
CA GLY A 197 -10.43 -3.21 -6.64
C GLY A 197 -10.99 -3.07 -5.23
N SER A 198 -11.22 -4.21 -4.60
CA SER A 198 -11.56 -4.24 -3.19
C SER A 198 -11.04 -5.49 -2.50
N TYR A 199 -10.76 -5.34 -1.22
CA TYR A 199 -10.42 -6.40 -0.30
C TYR A 199 -11.25 -6.27 0.97
N ILE A 200 -11.81 -7.37 1.44
CA ILE A 200 -12.56 -7.49 2.68
C ILE A 200 -12.04 -8.73 3.39
N GLY A 201 -11.40 -8.53 4.53
CA GLY A 201 -10.86 -9.63 5.31
C GLY A 201 -9.88 -9.17 6.39
N ASN A 202 -9.13 -10.13 6.92
CA ASN A 202 -8.08 -9.84 7.90
C ASN A 202 -6.84 -9.28 7.20
N LEU A 203 -6.17 -8.31 7.80
CA LEU A 203 -4.84 -7.88 7.34
C LEU A 203 -3.79 -8.58 8.21
N GLU A 204 -3.30 -9.72 7.73
CA GLU A 204 -2.32 -10.51 8.47
C GLU A 204 -1.00 -9.75 8.60
N LEU A 205 -0.45 -9.72 9.81
CA LEU A 205 0.81 -9.05 10.05
C LEU A 205 1.97 -9.93 9.57
N PHE A 206 2.93 -9.32 8.90
CA PHE A 206 4.16 -10.01 8.50
C PHE A 206 5.37 -9.08 8.49
N LYS A 207 6.54 -9.69 8.61
CA LYS A 207 7.84 -9.00 8.51
C LYS A 207 8.40 -9.12 7.11
N LEU A 208 8.86 -8.02 6.53
CA LEU A 208 9.62 -8.06 5.27
C LEU A 208 11.11 -7.97 5.59
N LYS A 209 11.84 -9.05 5.31
CA LYS A 209 13.31 -9.07 5.43
C LYS A 209 13.94 -8.95 4.05
N SER A 210 14.80 -7.95 3.85
CA SER A 210 15.56 -7.79 2.61
C SER A 210 17.05 -7.62 2.91
N SER A 211 17.90 -8.26 2.11
CA SER A 211 19.36 -8.11 2.20
C SER A 211 19.91 -7.47 0.93
N SER A 212 20.84 -6.53 1.05
CA SER A 212 21.63 -6.04 -0.09
C SER A 212 22.84 -6.91 -0.38
N ALA A 213 22.66 -8.23 -0.37
CA ALA A 213 23.71 -9.12 -0.83
C ALA A 213 24.16 -8.68 -2.23
N ASP A 214 25.46 -8.76 -2.49
CA ASP A 214 25.99 -8.56 -3.84
C ASP A 214 25.58 -9.78 -4.66
N CYS A 215 24.67 -9.57 -5.59
CA CYS A 215 24.05 -10.62 -6.39
C CYS A 215 24.78 -10.66 -7.74
N ASP A 216 26.07 -11.02 -7.69
CA ASP A 216 26.96 -11.21 -8.85
C ASP A 216 26.78 -12.60 -9.49
#